data_AF-A0A523GXB6-F1
#
_entry.id   AF-A0A523GXB6-F1
#
_cell.length_a   1.000
_cell.length_b   1.000
_cell.length_c   1.000
_cell.angle_alpha   90.00
_cell.angle_beta   90.00
_cell.angle_gamma   90.00
#
_symmetry.space_group_name_H-M   'P 1'
#
loop_
_entity.id
_entity.type
_entity.pdbx_description
1 polymer ?
#
loop_
_entity_poly.entity_id
_entity_poly.type
_entity_poly.pdbx_seq_one_letter_code
_entity_poly.pdbx_strand_id
1 'polypeptide(L)'
;MTASVLLTTLVGCGETHIEPGSEQDVTLVVVVSDLYLEEARYQLRKTSAEFVDLSVEALGASLPAARRDSILGQHSFTESSFTAAMQPYLSDPEQLQTFYNRVLDHLSEQRQKLQDP
;
A
#
# COMPACT_ATOMS: atom_id res chain seq x y z
N MET A 1 46.92 -23.29 23.87
CA MET A 1 46.12 -22.05 23.93
C MET A 1 45.45 -21.90 22.57
N THR A 2 44.22 -22.37 22.46
CA THR A 2 43.46 -22.42 21.21
C THR A 2 42.80 -21.08 20.94
N ALA A 3 43.08 -20.53 19.75
CA ALA A 3 42.43 -19.37 19.20
C ALA A 3 40.95 -19.68 18.90
N SER A 4 40.05 -18.81 19.35
CA SER A 4 38.66 -18.76 18.87
C SER A 4 38.43 -17.39 18.27
N VAL A 5 38.65 -17.28 16.97
CA VAL A 5 38.09 -16.23 16.13
C VAL A 5 36.65 -16.67 15.84
N LEU A 6 35.67 -16.10 16.52
CA LEU A 6 34.28 -16.27 16.16
C LEU A 6 33.96 -15.28 15.04
N LEU A 7 33.98 -15.77 13.80
CA LEU A 7 33.33 -15.14 12.66
C LEU A 7 31.83 -15.01 12.98
N THR A 8 31.34 -13.81 13.28
CA THR A 8 29.92 -13.48 13.20
C THR A 8 29.58 -13.13 11.76
N THR A 9 29.31 -14.16 10.96
CA THR A 9 28.71 -14.04 9.64
C THR A 9 27.21 -13.74 9.76
N LEU A 10 26.80 -12.69 9.06
CA LEU A 10 25.50 -12.50 8.41
C LEU A 10 24.23 -12.88 9.20
N VAL A 11 23.57 -11.87 9.72
CA VAL A 11 22.13 -11.70 9.49
C VAL A 11 21.94 -10.28 8.99
N GLY A 12 22.05 -10.10 7.67
CA GLY A 12 21.42 -8.96 7.02
C GLY A 12 19.91 -9.17 7.12
N CYS A 13 19.30 -8.72 8.22
CA CYS A 13 17.90 -8.33 8.19
C CYS A 13 17.85 -7.14 7.23
N GLY A 14 17.69 -7.43 5.94
CA GLY A 14 17.08 -6.48 5.03
C GLY A 14 15.65 -6.32 5.49
N GLU A 15 15.43 -5.53 6.55
CA GLU A 15 14.18 -4.81 6.67
C GLU A 15 14.03 -4.10 5.34
N THR A 16 13.04 -4.51 4.55
CA THR A 16 12.54 -3.70 3.44
C THR A 16 11.90 -2.48 4.07
N HIS A 17 12.75 -1.60 4.60
CA HIS A 17 12.38 -0.31 5.11
C HIS A 17 12.03 0.50 3.88
N ILE A 18 10.74 0.59 3.60
CA ILE A 18 10.26 1.48 2.55
C ILE A 18 10.44 2.89 3.11
N GLU A 19 11.51 3.54 2.67
CA GLU A 19 11.81 4.90 3.09
C GLU A 19 10.71 5.83 2.55
N PRO A 20 10.11 6.69 3.39
CA PRO A 20 9.11 7.65 2.94
C PRO A 20 9.64 8.51 1.78
N GLY A 21 8.91 8.55 0.67
CA GLY A 21 9.33 9.28 -0.54
C GLY A 21 10.23 8.48 -1.51
N SER A 22 10.54 7.21 -1.20
CA SER A 22 11.17 6.30 -2.17
C SER A 22 10.24 5.99 -3.35
N GLU A 23 10.80 5.51 -4.47
CA GLU A 23 9.99 5.11 -5.64
C GLU A 23 8.97 4.01 -5.30
N GLN A 24 9.34 3.09 -4.40
CA GLN A 24 8.42 2.05 -3.92
C GLN A 24 7.30 2.62 -3.04
N ASP A 25 7.61 3.59 -2.18
CA ASP A 25 6.62 4.30 -1.36
C ASP A 25 5.62 5.07 -2.25
N VAL A 26 6.12 5.80 -3.25
CA VAL A 26 5.26 6.51 -4.22
C VAL A 26 4.38 5.54 -5.00
N THR A 27 4.94 4.42 -5.47
CA THR A 27 4.16 3.40 -6.17
C THR A 27 3.09 2.81 -5.26
N LEU A 28 3.41 2.56 -3.99
CA LEU A 28 2.46 2.03 -3.01
C LEU A 28 1.31 3.02 -2.74
N VAL A 29 1.61 4.32 -2.64
CA VAL A 29 0.59 5.38 -2.53
C VAL A 29 -0.35 5.38 -3.74
N VAL A 30 0.18 5.22 -4.96
CA VAL A 30 -0.64 5.14 -6.18
C VAL A 30 -1.51 3.88 -6.18
N VAL A 31 -0.94 2.72 -5.85
CA VAL A 31 -1.68 1.44 -5.79
C VAL A 31 -2.84 1.52 -4.80
N VAL A 32 -2.60 2.03 -3.59
CA VAL A 32 -3.65 2.16 -2.57
C VAL A 32 -4.72 3.16 -3.02
N SER A 33 -4.32 4.25 -3.67
CA SER A 33 -5.24 5.23 -4.26
C SER A 33 -6.14 4.60 -5.32
N ASP A 34 -5.58 3.80 -6.23
CA ASP A 34 -6.32 3.13 -7.30
C ASP A 34 -7.29 2.06 -6.75
N LEU A 35 -6.84 1.27 -5.76
CA LEU A 35 -7.69 0.32 -5.06
C LEU A 35 -8.88 1.03 -4.39
N TYR A 36 -8.62 2.14 -3.70
CA TYR A 36 -9.67 2.91 -3.02
C TYR A 36 -10.68 3.51 -4.01
N LEU A 37 -10.20 4.05 -5.14
CA LEU A 37 -11.06 4.60 -6.18
C LEU A 37 -11.91 3.51 -6.85
N GLU A 38 -11.33 2.36 -7.17
CA GLU A 38 -12.08 1.26 -7.78
C GLU A 38 -13.09 0.68 -6.79
N GLU A 39 -12.74 0.58 -5.50
CA GLU A 39 -13.64 0.15 -4.44
C GLU A 39 -14.83 1.12 -4.30
N ALA A 40 -14.57 2.43 -4.23
CA ALA A 40 -15.63 3.44 -4.18
C ALA A 40 -16.54 3.36 -5.42
N ARG A 41 -15.98 3.20 -6.62
CA ARG A 41 -16.76 3.01 -7.87
C ARG A 41 -17.59 1.73 -7.84
N TYR A 42 -17.03 0.65 -7.30
CA TYR A 42 -17.72 -0.62 -7.18
C TYR A 42 -18.88 -0.54 -6.19
N GLN A 43 -18.67 0.08 -5.02
CA GLN A 43 -19.71 0.28 -4.01
C GLN A 43 -20.84 1.19 -4.51
N LEU A 44 -20.53 2.27 -5.24
CA LEU A 44 -21.53 3.13 -5.88
C LEU A 44 -22.43 2.35 -6.84
N ARG A 45 -21.89 1.33 -7.52
CA ARG A 45 -22.67 0.47 -8.44
C ARG A 45 -23.48 -0.60 -7.71
N LYS A 46 -23.13 -0.93 -6.46
CA LYS A 46 -23.72 -2.06 -5.71
C LYS A 46 -24.91 -1.66 -4.84
N THR A 47 -25.25 -0.37 -4.72
CA THR A 47 -26.44 0.12 -4.01
C THR A 47 -26.45 -0.16 -2.49
N SER A 48 -25.29 -0.11 -1.83
CA SER A 48 -25.23 0.03 -0.37
C SER A 48 -23.88 0.65 0.01
N ALA A 49 -23.87 1.95 0.30
CA ALA A 49 -22.70 2.61 0.85
C ALA A 49 -22.57 2.24 2.33
N GLU A 50 -22.04 1.05 2.61
CA GLU A 50 -21.42 0.78 3.91
C GLU A 50 -19.99 1.31 3.89
N PHE A 51 -19.53 1.80 5.03
CA PHE A 51 -18.22 2.44 5.20
C PHE A 51 -17.10 1.54 4.66
N VAL A 52 -16.20 2.14 3.88
CA VAL A 52 -14.98 1.47 3.40
C VAL A 52 -14.04 1.31 4.59
N ASP A 53 -13.79 0.07 5.00
CA ASP A 53 -12.76 -0.25 5.99
C ASP A 53 -11.38 -0.17 5.33
N LEU A 54 -10.44 0.50 6.01
CA LEU A 54 -9.09 0.81 5.53
C LEU A 54 -8.03 -0.13 6.11
N SER A 55 -8.42 -1.18 6.82
CA SER A 55 -7.50 -2.27 7.18
C SER A 55 -6.93 -2.92 5.90
N VAL A 56 -5.70 -3.44 5.90
CA VAL A 56 -5.16 -4.16 4.71
C VAL A 56 -5.99 -5.39 4.34
N GLU A 57 -6.67 -5.96 5.33
CA GLU A 57 -7.64 -7.03 5.15
C GLU A 57 -8.93 -6.54 4.48
N ALA A 58 -9.21 -5.24 4.52
CA ALA A 58 -10.38 -4.61 3.90
C ALA A 58 -10.07 -3.83 2.61
N LEU A 59 -8.85 -3.33 2.43
CA LEU A 59 -8.42 -2.59 1.24
C LEU A 59 -8.55 -3.47 -0.01
N GLY A 60 -9.55 -3.17 -0.84
CA GLY A 60 -9.89 -3.99 -1.99
C GLY A 60 -10.54 -5.34 -1.66
N ALA A 61 -10.87 -5.63 -0.39
CA ALA A 61 -11.61 -6.83 -0.01
C ALA A 61 -13.08 -6.78 -0.44
N SER A 62 -13.64 -5.57 -0.54
CA SER A 62 -14.95 -5.37 -1.14
C SER A 62 -14.93 -5.58 -2.66
N LEU A 63 -13.76 -5.52 -3.30
CA LEU A 63 -13.62 -5.75 -4.74
C LEU A 63 -13.57 -7.25 -5.05
N PRO A 64 -14.12 -7.69 -6.19
CA PRO A 64 -13.84 -9.03 -6.70
C PRO A 64 -12.33 -9.21 -6.88
N ALA A 65 -11.78 -10.34 -6.44
CA ALA A 65 -10.34 -10.64 -6.46
C ALA A 65 -9.70 -10.34 -7.83
N ALA A 66 -10.36 -10.71 -8.93
CA ALA A 66 -9.88 -10.43 -10.29
C ALA A 66 -9.66 -8.93 -10.59
N ARG A 67 -10.46 -8.02 -10.01
CA ARG A 67 -10.27 -6.57 -10.17
C ARG A 67 -9.12 -6.06 -9.31
N ARG A 68 -9.09 -6.47 -8.04
CA ARG A 68 -7.99 -6.14 -7.12
C ARG A 68 -6.65 -6.58 -7.71
N ASP A 69 -6.55 -7.84 -8.14
CA ASP A 69 -5.34 -8.42 -8.70
C ASP A 69 -4.94 -7.76 -10.03
N SER A 70 -5.92 -7.31 -10.82
CA SER A 70 -5.65 -6.52 -12.03
C SER A 70 -5.00 -5.16 -11.69
N ILE A 71 -5.45 -4.47 -10.64
CA ILE A 71 -4.86 -3.21 -10.20
C ILE A 71 -3.45 -3.45 -9.66
N LEU A 72 -3.28 -4.44 -8.79
CA LEU A 72 -1.96 -4.81 -8.27
C LEU A 72 -1.00 -5.13 -9.43
N GLY A 73 -1.45 -5.92 -10.41
CA GLY A 73 -0.64 -6.30 -11.58
C GLY A 73 -0.23 -5.12 -12.47
N GLN A 74 -1.06 -4.08 -12.59
CA GLN A 74 -0.71 -2.85 -13.33
C GLN A 74 0.51 -2.14 -12.72
N HIS A 75 0.69 -2.28 -11.41
CA HIS A 75 1.78 -1.67 -10.65
C HIS A 75 2.87 -2.66 -10.26
N SER A 76 2.93 -3.82 -10.93
CA SER A 76 3.91 -4.88 -10.66
C SER A 76 3.85 -5.47 -9.24
N PHE A 77 2.68 -5.39 -8.60
CA PHE A 77 2.41 -6.04 -7.32
C PHE A 77 1.68 -7.37 -7.50
N THR A 78 2.01 -8.31 -6.62
CA THR A 78 1.19 -9.47 -6.25
C THR A 78 0.49 -9.16 -4.93
N GLU A 79 -0.56 -9.91 -4.58
CA GLU A 79 -1.19 -9.78 -3.25
C GLU A 79 -0.15 -9.94 -2.13
N SER A 80 0.70 -10.97 -2.20
CA SER A 80 1.73 -11.21 -1.19
C SER A 80 2.76 -10.08 -1.09
N SER A 81 3.21 -9.53 -2.21
CA SER A 81 4.21 -8.44 -2.20
C SER A 81 3.58 -7.12 -1.76
N PHE A 82 2.30 -6.91 -2.03
CA PHE A 82 1.55 -5.75 -1.55
C PHE A 82 1.35 -5.81 -0.04
N THR A 83 0.91 -6.95 0.50
CA THR A 83 0.79 -7.14 1.97
C THR A 83 2.13 -6.92 2.66
N ALA A 84 3.22 -7.48 2.11
CA ALA A 84 4.56 -7.28 2.65
C ALA A 84 4.98 -5.80 2.62
N ALA A 85 4.66 -5.07 1.55
CA ALA A 85 4.97 -3.65 1.42
C ALA A 85 4.14 -2.76 2.37
N MET A 86 2.92 -3.16 2.71
CA MET A 86 2.08 -2.43 3.68
C MET A 86 2.47 -2.70 5.14
N GLN A 87 3.10 -3.84 5.42
CA GLN A 87 3.41 -4.30 6.78
C GLN A 87 4.18 -3.27 7.65
N PRO A 88 5.19 -2.53 7.13
CA PRO A 88 5.90 -1.52 7.93
C PRO A 88 4.98 -0.41 8.41
N TYR A 89 4.09 0.09 7.54
CA TYR A 89 3.12 1.14 7.89
C TYR A 89 2.08 0.64 8.89
N LEU A 90 1.61 -0.60 8.74
CA LEU A 90 0.62 -1.17 9.66
C LEU A 90 1.15 -1.42 11.07
N SER A 91 2.47 -1.62 11.19
CA SER A 91 3.11 -1.91 12.47
C SER A 91 3.33 -0.65 13.32
N ASP A 92 3.16 0.55 12.73
CA ASP A 92 3.37 1.84 13.38
C ASP A 92 2.24 2.82 13.04
N PRO A 93 1.36 3.16 14.01
CA PRO A 93 0.24 4.08 13.79
C PRO A 93 0.62 5.45 13.21
N GLU A 94 1.79 5.98 13.55
CA GLU A 94 2.24 7.30 13.06
C GLU A 94 2.65 7.22 11.58
N GLN A 95 3.32 6.14 11.19
CA GLN A 95 3.64 5.85 9.79
C GLN A 95 2.39 5.56 8.98
N LEU A 96 1.42 4.83 9.53
CA LEU A 96 0.13 4.60 8.88
C LEU A 96 -0.59 5.92 8.60
N GLN A 97 -0.65 6.81 9.59
CA GLN A 97 -1.27 8.13 9.43
C GLN A 97 -0.55 8.96 8.37
N THR A 98 0.78 8.95 8.38
CA THR A 98 1.59 9.68 7.39
C THR A 98 1.39 9.13 5.98
N PHE A 99 1.34 7.81 5.83
CA PHE A 99 1.03 7.16 4.56
C PHE A 99 -0.38 7.51 4.08
N TYR A 100 -1.37 7.45 4.97
CA TYR A 100 -2.75 7.79 4.66
C TYR A 100 -2.91 9.24 4.19
N ASN A 101 -2.26 10.20 4.85
CA ASN A 101 -2.28 11.60 4.42
C ASN A 101 -1.73 11.76 3.00
N ARG A 102 -0.65 11.05 2.66
CA ARG A 102 -0.07 11.07 1.30
C ARG A 102 -1.00 10.47 0.25
N VAL A 103 -1.74 9.42 0.59
CA VAL A 103 -2.82 8.88 -0.27
C VAL A 103 -3.91 9.92 -0.49
N LEU A 104 -4.37 10.60 0.56
CA LEU A 104 -5.36 11.67 0.45
C LEU A 104 -4.88 12.86 -0.38
N ASP A 105 -3.63 13.27 -0.20
CA ASP A 105 -3.00 14.34 -0.97
C ASP A 105 -2.94 13.95 -2.45
N HIS A 106 -2.48 12.73 -2.76
CA HIS A 106 -2.44 12.21 -4.13
C HIS A 106 -3.83 12.23 -4.78
N LEU A 107 -4.86 11.73 -4.10
CA LEU A 107 -6.25 11.75 -4.61
C LEU A 107 -6.77 13.18 -4.82
N SER A 108 -6.36 14.12 -3.96
CA SER A 108 -6.74 15.53 -4.08
C SER A 108 -6.07 16.19 -5.28
N GLU A 109 -4.80 15.90 -5.54
CA GLU A 109 -4.08 16.35 -6.73
C GLU A 109 -4.70 15.80 -8.02
N GLN A 110 -5.04 14.51 -8.05
CA GLN A 110 -5.72 13.90 -9.20
C GLN A 110 -7.05 14.58 -9.48
N ARG A 111 -7.81 14.91 -8.43
CA ARG A 111 -9.07 15.66 -8.56
C ARG A 111 -8.84 17.05 -9.16
N GLN A 112 -7.84 17.79 -8.69
CA GLN A 112 -7.52 19.12 -9.20
C GLN A 112 -7.14 19.06 -10.69
N LYS A 113 -6.31 18.09 -11.10
CA LYS A 113 -5.94 17.87 -12.51
C LYS A 113 -7.15 17.58 -13.40
N LEU A 114 -8.18 16.94 -12.88
CA LEU A 114 -9.42 16.67 -13.62
C LEU A 114 -10.35 17.90 -13.72
N GLN A 115 -10.11 18.93 -12.91
CA GLN A 115 -10.92 20.16 -12.85
C GLN A 115 -10.30 21.34 -13.61
N ASP A 116 -9.01 21.26 -13.97
CA ASP A 116 -8.27 22.28 -14.71
C ASP A 116 -8.04 21.79 -16.17
N PRO A 117 -8.90 22.18 -17.13
CA PRO A 117 -8.89 21.66 -18.51
C PRO A 117 -7.76 22.20 -19.41
#